data_AF-A0A7S3HRS5-F1
#
_entry.id   AF-A0A7S3HRS5-F1
#
_cell.length_a   1.000
_cell.length_b   1.000
_cell.length_c   1.000
_cell.angle_alpha   90.00
_cell.angle_beta   90.00
_cell.angle_gamma   90.00
#
_symmetry.space_group_name_H-M   'P 1'
#
loop_
_entity.id
_entity.type
_entity.pdbx_description
1 polymer ?
#
loop_
_entity_poly.entity_id
_entity_poly.type
_entity_poly.pdbx_seq_one_letter_code
_entity_poly.pdbx_strand_id
1 'polypeptide(L)'
;YDREQIQRWINQRPTSPNTGLALSSRFLMPVILLKELVEAYMNGRPVVSGVQDTILTLQAERGSLLDYMHKQEARHREQIAREQSRHMDTWATLGAKINGLEEERAALAGTLQAERDSLIDRI
;
A
#
# COMPACT_ATOMS: atom_id res chain seq x y z
N TYR A 1 -2.36 16.42 -46.45
CA TYR A 1 -1.09 17.12 -46.69
C TYR A 1 -1.03 18.33 -45.80
N ASP A 2 0.17 18.71 -45.38
CA ASP A 2 0.39 20.05 -44.86
C ASP A 2 0.02 21.09 -45.93
N ARG A 3 -0.62 22.19 -45.51
CA ARG A 3 -1.21 23.18 -46.43
C ARG A 3 -0.13 23.91 -47.23
N GLU A 4 1.00 24.25 -46.61
CA GLU A 4 2.07 24.98 -47.29
C GLU A 4 2.80 24.10 -48.29
N GLN A 5 3.01 22.83 -47.95
CA GLN A 5 3.70 21.88 -48.81
C GLN A 5 2.89 21.57 -50.08
N ILE A 6 1.59 21.31 -49.94
CA ILE A 6 0.74 21.02 -51.11
C ILE A 6 0.52 22.27 -51.96
N GLN A 7 0.47 23.46 -51.36
CA GLN A 7 0.37 24.71 -52.12
C GLN A 7 1.61 24.95 -52.98
N ARG A 8 2.81 24.72 -52.43
CA ARG A 8 4.07 24.81 -53.18
C ARG A 8 4.10 23.83 -54.35
N TRP A 9 3.66 22.59 -54.13
CA TRP A 9 3.57 21.58 -55.18
C TRP A 9 2.62 21.99 -56.30
N ILE A 10 1.39 22.39 -55.98
CA ILE A 10 0.36 22.76 -56.97
C ILE A 10 0.80 23.96 -57.82
N ASN A 11 1.52 24.90 -57.22
CA ASN A 11 2.06 26.07 -57.94
C ASN A 11 3.12 25.68 -58.97
N GLN A 12 3.87 24.60 -58.73
CA GLN A 12 4.90 24.10 -59.65
C GLN A 12 4.36 23.08 -60.65
N ARG A 13 3.39 22.25 -60.23
CA ARG A 13 2.82 21.13 -61.00
C ARG A 13 1.31 21.05 -60.75
N PRO A 14 0.45 21.16 -61.78
CA PRO A 14 -1.01 21.09 -61.62
C PRO A 14 -1.51 19.63 -61.50
N THR A 15 -0.80 18.78 -60.76
CA THR A 15 -1.13 17.36 -60.57
C THR A 15 -1.12 16.97 -59.10
N SER A 16 -1.91 15.96 -58.76
CA SER A 16 -1.90 15.34 -57.45
C SER A 16 -0.52 14.69 -57.19
N PRO A 17 0.16 14.99 -56.07
CA PRO A 17 1.44 14.36 -55.75
C PRO A 17 1.34 12.84 -55.57
N ASN A 18 0.18 12.34 -55.15
CA ASN A 18 0.00 10.92 -54.81
C ASN A 18 -0.44 10.08 -56.01
N THR A 19 -1.34 10.64 -56.82
CA THR A 19 -1.99 9.89 -57.89
C THR A 19 -1.48 10.29 -59.28
N GLY A 20 -0.69 11.36 -59.39
CA GLY A 20 -0.20 11.89 -60.67
C GLY A 20 -1.28 12.50 -61.56
N LEU A 21 -2.56 12.40 -61.16
CA LEU A 21 -3.69 12.89 -61.93
C LEU A 21 -3.72 14.42 -61.99
N ALA A 22 -4.14 14.95 -63.14
CA ALA A 22 -4.37 16.38 -63.30
C ALA A 22 -5.46 16.85 -62.31
N LEU A 23 -5.17 17.94 -61.61
CA LEU A 23 -6.13 18.54 -60.70
C LEU A 23 -7.05 19.47 -61.50
N SER A 24 -8.35 19.24 -61.42
CA SER A 24 -9.37 20.09 -62.04
C SER A 24 -9.46 21.49 -61.41
N SER A 25 -8.93 21.65 -60.20
CA SER A 25 -8.88 22.91 -59.48
C SER A 25 -7.62 23.00 -58.62
N ARG A 26 -7.07 24.21 -58.48
CA ARG A 26 -6.00 24.53 -57.51
C ARG A 26 -6.57 24.82 -56.11
N PHE A 27 -7.89 24.79 -55.95
CA PHE A 27 -8.55 25.03 -54.69
C PHE A 27 -8.40 23.83 -53.76
N LEU A 28 -7.74 24.06 -52.63
CA LEU A 28 -7.57 23.06 -51.58
C LEU A 28 -8.77 23.11 -50.64
N MET A 29 -9.61 22.08 -50.69
CA MET A 29 -10.72 21.94 -49.73
C MET A 29 -10.17 21.69 -48.33
N PRO A 30 -10.54 22.50 -47.31
CA PRO A 30 -10.17 22.22 -45.93
C PRO A 30 -10.90 20.97 -45.44
N VAL A 31 -10.15 20.03 -44.84
CA VAL A 31 -10.71 18.83 -44.21
C VAL A 31 -10.95 19.12 -42.73
N ILE A 32 -12.08 19.76 -42.44
CA ILE A 32 -12.42 20.28 -41.10
C ILE A 32 -12.42 19.16 -40.04
N LEU A 33 -13.04 18.02 -40.35
CA LEU A 33 -13.09 16.86 -39.43
C LEU A 33 -11.70 16.33 -39.05
N LEU A 34 -10.74 16.36 -39.99
CA LEU A 34 -9.38 15.92 -39.71
C LEU A 34 -8.65 16.90 -38.78
N LYS A 35 -8.90 18.20 -38.95
CA LYS A 35 -8.34 19.23 -38.07
C LYS A 35 -8.84 19.05 -36.63
N GLU A 36 -10.14 18.90 -36.46
CA GLU A 36 -10.75 18.66 -35.14
C GLU A 36 -10.23 17.39 -34.47
N LEU A 37 -10.06 16.30 -35.25
CA LEU A 37 -9.48 15.04 -34.76
C LEU A 37 -8.02 15.20 -34.31
N VAL A 38 -7.21 15.94 -35.07
CA VAL A 38 -5.80 16.21 -34.72
C VAL A 38 -5.71 17.12 -33.50
N GLU A 39 -6.56 18.15 -33.38
CA GLU A 39 -6.61 19.02 -32.21
C GLU A 39 -7.05 18.25 -30.95
N ALA A 40 -8.05 17.38 -31.06
CA ALA A 40 -8.48 16.50 -29.96
C ALA A 40 -7.40 15.47 -29.57
N TYR A 41 -6.57 15.04 -30.51
CA TYR A 41 -5.44 14.16 -30.26
C TYR A 41 -4.29 14.92 -29.55
N MET A 42 -3.92 16.10 -30.07
CA MET A 42 -2.84 16.92 -29.53
C MET A 42 -3.15 17.47 -28.13
N ASN A 43 -4.42 17.80 -27.87
CA ASN A 43 -4.84 18.38 -26.60
C ASN A 43 -5.20 17.32 -25.53
N GLY A 44 -5.06 16.03 -25.84
CA GLY A 44 -5.52 14.94 -24.99
C GLY A 44 -7.05 14.92 -24.94
N ARG A 45 -7.67 13.80 -25.36
CA ARG A 45 -9.14 13.69 -25.32
C ARG A 45 -9.67 14.04 -23.92
N PRO A 46 -10.84 14.70 -23.79
CA PRO A 46 -11.47 14.98 -22.49
C PRO A 46 -11.62 13.71 -21.61
N VAL A 47 -11.80 12.55 -22.27
CA VAL A 47 -11.86 11.23 -21.63
C VAL A 47 -10.57 10.89 -20.85
N VAL A 48 -9.40 11.37 -21.29
CA VAL A 48 -8.11 11.16 -20.61
C VAL A 48 -7.96 12.09 -19.41
N SER A 49 -8.49 13.32 -19.49
CA SER A 49 -8.49 14.27 -18.36
C SER A 49 -9.29 13.74 -17.17
N GLY A 50 -10.52 13.27 -17.38
CA GLY A 50 -11.32 12.70 -16.28
C GLY A 50 -10.71 11.43 -15.66
N VAL A 51 -10.02 10.62 -16.48
CA VAL A 51 -9.29 9.44 -16.00
C VAL A 51 -8.08 9.86 -15.15
N GLN A 52 -7.36 10.91 -15.52
CA GLN A 52 -6.22 11.42 -14.76
C GLN A 52 -6.64 11.88 -13.35
N ASP A 53 -7.73 12.63 -13.23
CA ASP A 53 -8.24 13.09 -11.93
C ASP A 53 -8.69 11.92 -11.05
N THR A 54 -9.29 10.91 -11.67
CA THR A 54 -9.69 9.67 -11.00
C THR A 54 -8.46 8.90 -10.49
N ILE A 55 -7.40 8.81 -11.29
CA ILE A 55 -6.14 8.18 -10.89
C ILE A 55 -5.53 8.89 -9.69
N LEU A 56 -5.48 10.22 -9.71
CA LEU A 56 -4.93 11.03 -8.61
C LEU A 56 -5.73 10.82 -7.32
N THR A 57 -7.07 10.78 -7.42
CA THR A 57 -7.96 10.53 -6.28
C THR A 57 -7.73 9.14 -5.69
N LEU A 58 -7.70 8.10 -6.54
CA LEU A 58 -7.44 6.72 -6.11
C LEU A 58 -6.04 6.55 -5.49
N GLN A 59 -5.04 7.28 -5.97
CA GLN A 59 -3.70 7.29 -5.38
C GLN A 59 -3.70 7.91 -3.97
N ALA A 60 -4.42 9.01 -3.78
CA ALA A 60 -4.58 9.65 -2.46
C ALA A 60 -5.33 8.74 -1.48
N GLU A 61 -6.44 8.14 -1.91
CA GLU A 61 -7.20 7.17 -1.12
C GLU A 61 -6.35 5.96 -0.73
N ARG A 62 -5.60 5.40 -1.68
CA ARG A 62 -4.66 4.31 -1.42
C ARG A 62 -3.60 4.69 -0.38
N GLY A 63 -3.05 5.90 -0.46
CA GLY A 63 -2.11 6.41 0.54
C GLY A 63 -2.73 6.44 1.94
N SER A 64 -3.94 6.98 2.06
CA SER A 64 -4.65 7.04 3.34
C SER A 64 -4.98 5.66 3.92
N LEU A 65 -5.31 4.68 3.06
CA LEU A 65 -5.60 3.31 3.47
C LEU A 65 -4.34 2.61 4.01
N LEU A 66 -3.19 2.80 3.34
CA LEU A 66 -1.92 2.24 3.80
C LEU A 66 -1.50 2.82 5.15
N ASP A 67 -1.66 4.13 5.34
CA ASP A 67 -1.40 4.78 6.64
C ASP A 67 -2.32 4.23 7.74
N TYR A 68 -3.60 4.01 7.43
CA TYR A 68 -4.54 3.40 8.35
C TYR A 68 -4.11 1.96 8.72
N MET A 69 -3.75 1.14 7.73
CA MET A 69 -3.29 -0.23 7.95
C MET A 69 -2.03 -0.28 8.83
N HIS A 70 -1.02 0.55 8.54
CA HIS A 70 0.19 0.62 9.36
C HIS A 70 -0.11 1.03 10.82
N LYS A 71 -1.03 1.98 11.03
CA LYS A 71 -1.45 2.36 12.38
C LYS A 71 -2.15 1.22 13.11
N GLN A 72 -2.98 0.44 12.42
CA GLN A 72 -3.65 -0.72 13.02
C GLN A 72 -2.65 -1.84 13.35
N GLU A 73 -1.71 -2.12 12.46
CA GLU A 73 -0.65 -3.10 12.73
C GLU A 73 0.21 -2.71 13.94
N ALA A 74 0.60 -1.42 14.05
CA ALA A 74 1.36 -0.93 15.17
C ALA A 74 0.61 -1.11 16.50
N ARG A 75 -0.69 -0.75 16.52
CA ARG A 75 -1.56 -0.96 17.71
C ARG A 75 -1.68 -2.43 18.07
N HIS A 76 -1.84 -3.30 17.07
CA HIS A 76 -1.97 -4.73 17.32
C HIS A 76 -0.67 -5.34 17.89
N ARG A 77 0.50 -4.96 17.34
CA ARG A 77 1.80 -5.38 17.89
C ARG A 77 1.98 -4.90 19.32
N GLU A 78 1.60 -3.66 19.61
CA GLU A 78 1.67 -3.11 20.96
C GLU A 78 0.74 -3.85 21.93
N GLN A 79 -0.47 -4.20 21.50
CA GLN A 79 -1.39 -5.00 22.32
C GLN A 79 -0.81 -6.38 22.64
N ILE A 80 -0.28 -7.09 21.64
CA ILE A 80 0.35 -8.40 21.84
C ILE A 80 1.51 -8.28 22.83
N ALA A 81 2.37 -7.28 22.68
CA ALA A 81 3.51 -7.07 23.58
C ALA A 81 3.05 -6.81 25.03
N ARG A 82 1.99 -6.02 25.21
CA ARG A 82 1.41 -5.75 26.54
C ARG A 82 0.81 -7.01 27.16
N GLU A 83 0.09 -7.82 26.38
CA GLU A 83 -0.48 -9.08 26.85
C GLU A 83 0.62 -10.08 27.23
N GLN A 84 1.66 -10.21 26.41
CA GLN A 84 2.82 -11.04 26.71
C GLN A 84 3.53 -10.59 27.99
N SER A 85 3.75 -9.28 28.18
CA SER A 85 4.35 -8.75 29.41
C SER A 85 3.51 -9.12 30.63
N ARG A 86 2.19 -8.92 30.57
CA ARG A 86 1.28 -9.30 31.67
C ARG A 86 1.35 -10.79 31.97
N HIS A 87 1.35 -11.62 30.94
CA HIS A 87 1.49 -13.07 31.10
C HIS A 87 2.82 -13.41 31.78
N MET A 88 3.94 -12.81 31.35
CA MET A 88 5.24 -13.04 31.98
C MET A 88 5.25 -12.62 33.46
N ASP A 89 4.66 -11.48 33.81
CA ASP A 89 4.54 -11.02 35.19
C ASP A 89 3.71 -11.98 36.06
N THR A 90 2.60 -12.50 35.50
CA THR A 90 1.80 -13.52 36.19
C THR A 90 2.57 -14.81 36.40
N TRP A 91 3.33 -15.27 35.42
CA TRP A 91 4.17 -16.46 35.55
C TRP A 91 5.29 -16.27 36.57
N ALA A 92 5.94 -15.10 36.58
CA ALA A 92 6.96 -14.77 37.58
C ALA A 92 6.39 -14.78 38.99
N THR A 93 5.19 -14.22 39.18
CA THR A 93 4.50 -14.21 40.48
C THR A 93 4.12 -15.62 40.94
N LEU A 94 3.62 -16.47 40.02
CA LEU A 94 3.30 -17.86 40.33
C LEU A 94 4.56 -18.66 40.68
N GLY A 95 5.65 -18.46 39.94
CA GLY A 95 6.95 -19.08 40.24
C GLY A 95 7.46 -18.71 41.64
N ALA A 96 7.38 -17.43 42.01
CA ALA A 96 7.75 -16.98 43.35
C ALA A 96 6.89 -17.63 44.45
N LYS A 97 5.58 -17.79 44.23
CA LYS A 97 4.69 -18.48 45.17
C LYS A 97 5.03 -19.96 45.30
N ILE A 98 5.34 -20.65 44.21
CA ILE A 98 5.74 -22.05 44.22
C ILE A 98 7.02 -22.21 45.05
N ASN A 99 8.03 -21.38 44.81
CA ASN A 99 9.29 -21.43 45.56
C ASN A 99 9.05 -21.18 47.07
N GLY A 100 8.21 -20.20 47.43
CA GLY A 100 7.87 -19.96 48.83
C GLY A 100 7.17 -21.15 49.50
N LEU A 101 6.25 -21.82 48.79
CA LEU A 101 5.61 -23.04 49.30
C LEU A 101 6.60 -24.21 49.43
N GLU A 102 7.59 -24.31 48.55
CA GLU A 102 8.65 -25.32 48.66
C GLU A 102 9.54 -25.06 49.88
N GLU A 103 9.88 -23.80 50.17
CA GLU A 103 10.62 -23.40 51.36
C GLU A 103 9.83 -23.69 52.65
N GLU A 104 8.54 -23.34 52.70
CA GLU A 104 7.67 -23.67 53.84
C GLU A 104 7.55 -25.18 54.05
N ARG A 105 7.39 -25.95 52.96
CA ARG A 105 7.35 -27.41 53.02
C ARG A 105 8.66 -27.98 53.55
N ALA A 106 9.81 -27.45 53.12
CA ALA A 106 11.11 -27.87 53.60
C ALA A 106 11.31 -27.56 55.08
N ALA A 107 10.88 -26.39 55.55
CA ALA A 107 10.93 -26.00 56.95
C ALA A 107 10.07 -26.93 57.83
N LEU A 108 8.82 -27.21 57.42
CA LEU A 108 7.93 -28.14 58.13
C LEU A 108 8.48 -29.57 58.16
N ALA A 109 9.09 -30.04 57.08
CA ALA A 109 9.76 -31.34 57.05
C ALA A 109 10.93 -31.38 58.05
N GLY A 110 11.71 -30.29 58.14
CA GLY A 110 12.79 -30.15 59.11
C GLY A 110 12.29 -30.18 60.56
N THR A 111 11.20 -29.46 60.88
CA THR A 111 10.62 -29.46 62.23
C THR A 111 10.07 -30.83 62.62
N LEU A 112 9.36 -31.49 61.71
CA LEU A 112 8.82 -32.85 61.95
C LEU A 112 9.94 -33.87 62.16
N GLN A 113 11.04 -33.76 61.41
CA GLN A 113 12.20 -34.62 61.58
C GLN A 113 12.87 -34.38 62.95
N ALA A 114 13.02 -33.12 63.36
CA ALA A 114 13.57 -32.77 64.68
C ALA A 114 12.68 -33.26 65.84
N GLU A 115 11.35 -33.14 65.72
CA GLU A 115 10.40 -33.68 66.71
C GLU A 115 10.48 -35.20 66.81
N ARG A 116 10.58 -35.89 65.66
CA ARG A 116 10.75 -37.34 65.61
C ARG A 116 12.05 -37.76 66.31
N ASP A 117 13.16 -37.11 66.00
CA ASP A 117 14.47 -37.45 66.57
C ASP A 117 14.48 -37.20 68.09
N SER A 118 13.88 -36.11 68.56
CA SER A 118 13.71 -35.83 70.00
C SER A 118 12.81 -36.85 70.73
N LEU A 119 11.82 -37.43 70.05
CA LEU A 119 10.96 -38.48 70.62
C LEU A 119 11.69 -39.80 70.74
N ILE A 120 12.55 -40.13 69.77
CA ILE A 120 13.39 -41.34 69.80
C ILE A 120 14.39 -41.26 70.97
N ASP A 121 15.04 -40.11 71.18
CA ASP A 121 16.00 -39.92 72.29
C ASP A 121 15.38 -40.02 73.70
N ARG A 122 14.04 -39.97 73.81
CA ARG A 122 13.31 -40.05 75.08
C ARG A 122 12.83 -41.46 75.45
N ILE A 123 12.99 -42.44 74.56
CA ILE A 123 12.61 -43.85 74.74
C ILE A 123 13.85 -44.67 75.10
#